data_AF-A0A927X303-F1
#
_entry.id   AF-A0A927X303-F1
#
_cell.length_a   1.000
_cell.length_b   1.000
_cell.length_c   1.000
_cell.angle_alpha   90.00
_cell.angle_beta   90.00
_cell.angle_gamma   90.00
#
_symmetry.space_group_name_H-M   'P 1'
#
loop_
_entity.id
_entity.type
_entity.pdbx_description
1 polymer ?
#
loop_
_entity_poly.entity_id
_entity_poly.type
_entity_poly.pdbx_seq_one_letter_code
_entity_poly.pdbx_strand_id
1 'polypeptide(L)'
;MVKKLIFILILVLSFCFLSTHVYADENINNYDSPHFSANETVIYKSKTGTLTLSEIKDLVIKYTDFNNIEFGIELLKDTYTGNGTELGEYDITYSLKYLGDNYTQSTIVSLKVKVVKEFAADYYFNGWIYTRNALNKEQLLNTLQKCEVIPNVDLNIIFTSQYFDLTDEEKLNKGVYYGSYSYSSTTGYSAEGVFRINILDGLNSDINYVKPINYGLIIGIIVAVITIAAGVVIAIFMKRKLDYKKQ
;
A
#
# COMPACT_ATOMS: atom_id res chain seq x y z
N MET A 1 23.81 -29.71 41.34
CA MET A 1 22.89 -29.69 40.19
C MET A 1 22.06 -28.41 40.10
N VAL A 2 21.39 -27.98 41.18
CA VAL A 2 20.55 -26.76 41.22
C VAL A 2 21.29 -25.47 40.80
N LYS A 3 22.55 -25.29 41.21
CA LYS A 3 23.36 -24.12 40.82
C LYS A 3 23.63 -24.04 39.30
N LYS A 4 23.77 -25.19 38.61
CA LYS A 4 23.96 -25.23 37.14
C LYS A 4 22.66 -24.91 36.40
N LEU A 5 21.52 -25.32 36.93
CA LEU A 5 20.21 -25.03 36.33
C LEU A 5 19.84 -23.54 36.45
N ILE A 6 20.12 -22.92 37.60
CA ILE A 6 19.94 -21.47 37.81
C ILE A 6 20.85 -20.67 36.87
N PHE A 7 22.09 -21.11 36.66
CA PHE A 7 23.03 -20.43 35.76
C PHE A 7 22.57 -20.48 34.30
N ILE A 8 22.06 -21.62 33.83
CA ILE A 8 21.51 -21.76 32.47
C ILE A 8 20.23 -20.90 32.31
N LEU A 9 19.37 -20.83 33.33
CA LEU A 9 18.17 -20.00 33.28
C LEU A 9 18.51 -18.49 33.20
N ILE A 10 19.50 -18.03 33.97
CA ILE A 10 19.98 -16.64 33.92
C ILE A 10 20.60 -16.33 32.55
N LEU A 11 21.35 -17.27 31.97
CA LEU A 11 21.97 -17.09 30.66
C LEU A 11 20.94 -17.01 29.52
N VAL A 12 19.87 -17.81 29.59
CA VAL A 12 18.75 -17.76 28.63
C VAL A 12 17.94 -16.47 28.81
N LEU A 13 17.68 -16.02 30.04
CA LEU A 13 17.03 -14.74 30.31
C LEU A 13 17.87 -13.54 29.83
N SER A 14 19.19 -13.54 30.08
CA SER A 14 20.08 -12.49 29.56
C SER A 14 20.17 -12.48 28.04
N PHE A 15 20.04 -13.62 27.36
CA PHE A 15 20.00 -13.68 25.90
C PHE A 15 18.67 -13.14 25.33
N CYS A 16 17.56 -13.28 26.06
CA CYS A 16 16.27 -12.67 25.69
C CYS A 16 16.22 -11.15 25.90
N PHE A 17 17.05 -10.58 26.78
CA PHE A 17 17.13 -9.13 26.99
C PHE A 17 18.12 -8.43 26.05
N LEU A 18 18.90 -9.17 25.24
CA LEU A 18 19.91 -8.59 24.35
C LEU A 18 19.40 -8.32 22.92
N SER A 19 18.15 -8.62 22.61
CA SER A 19 17.57 -8.27 21.32
C SER A 19 16.78 -6.98 21.41
N THR A 20 17.24 -6.01 20.61
CA THR A 20 16.60 -4.75 20.21
C THR A 20 16.68 -3.59 21.19
N HIS A 21 17.89 -3.10 21.46
CA HIS A 21 18.05 -1.64 21.41
C HIS A 21 18.01 -1.25 19.93
N VAL A 22 16.80 -1.12 19.39
CA VAL A 22 16.64 -0.23 18.23
C VAL A 22 17.06 1.12 18.78
N TYR A 23 18.17 1.65 18.28
CA TYR A 23 18.45 3.07 18.42
C TYR A 23 17.22 3.79 17.86
N ALA A 24 16.34 4.24 18.75
CA ALA A 24 15.46 5.32 18.39
C ALA A 24 16.41 6.49 18.14
N ASP A 25 16.65 6.76 16.86
CA ASP A 25 17.32 7.97 16.42
C ASP A 25 16.42 9.12 16.87
N GLU A 26 16.70 9.63 18.08
CA GLU A 26 16.06 10.80 18.65
C GLU A 26 16.58 12.04 17.91
N ASN A 27 16.12 12.20 16.67
CA ASN A 27 16.11 13.48 16.02
C ASN A 27 15.06 13.59 14.90
N ILE A 28 13.82 13.16 15.19
CA ILE A 28 12.65 13.58 14.41
C ILE A 28 11.85 14.61 15.21
N ASN A 29 12.49 15.73 15.57
CA ASN A 29 11.79 16.95 15.96
C ASN A 29 11.50 17.85 14.75
N ASN A 30 11.37 17.25 13.57
CA ASN A 30 10.74 17.90 12.43
C ASN A 30 9.38 17.24 12.21
N TYR A 31 8.43 17.50 13.12
CA TYR A 31 7.02 17.45 12.76
C TYR A 31 6.77 18.62 11.79
N ASP A 32 7.31 18.50 10.58
CA ASP A 32 6.69 19.14 9.44
C ASP A 32 5.27 18.60 9.46
N SER A 33 4.31 19.46 9.84
CA SER A 33 2.90 19.14 9.73
C SER A 33 2.69 18.52 8.35
N PRO A 34 2.01 17.35 8.23
CA PRO A 34 1.85 16.65 6.98
C PRO A 34 1.50 17.65 5.87
N HIS A 35 2.46 17.90 4.99
CA HIS A 35 2.32 18.93 3.97
C HIS A 35 1.68 18.28 2.76
N PHE A 36 0.38 18.46 2.62
CA PHE A 36 -0.36 17.97 1.47
C PHE A 36 -0.13 18.89 0.27
N SER A 37 0.83 18.53 -0.59
CA SER A 37 0.93 19.11 -1.93
C SER A 37 0.06 18.31 -2.90
N ALA A 38 -1.26 18.41 -2.72
CA ALA A 38 -2.21 17.92 -3.71
C ALA A 38 -2.53 19.05 -4.69
N ASN A 39 -1.53 19.48 -5.46
CA ASN A 39 -1.83 20.29 -6.65
C ASN A 39 -2.61 19.40 -7.62
N GLU A 40 -3.90 19.73 -7.80
CA GLU A 40 -4.86 19.17 -8.77
C GLU A 40 -4.61 17.71 -9.18
N THR A 41 -4.75 16.78 -8.25
CA THR A 41 -4.55 15.37 -8.58
C THR A 41 -5.72 14.86 -9.42
N VAL A 42 -5.46 14.57 -10.71
CA VAL A 42 -6.45 14.08 -11.66
C VAL A 42 -6.36 12.56 -11.82
N ILE A 43 -7.48 11.86 -11.66
CA ILE A 43 -7.67 10.46 -12.03
C ILE A 43 -8.34 10.44 -13.40
N TYR A 44 -7.70 9.85 -14.41
CA TYR A 44 -8.31 9.64 -15.71
C TYR A 44 -9.03 8.30 -15.69
N LYS A 45 -10.35 8.29 -15.86
CA LYS A 45 -11.17 7.08 -15.80
C LYS A 45 -11.71 6.75 -17.19
N SER A 46 -11.58 5.50 -17.63
CA SER A 46 -12.20 5.04 -18.87
C SER A 46 -13.71 5.02 -18.69
N LYS A 47 -14.47 5.43 -19.72
CA LYS A 47 -15.94 5.40 -19.69
C LYS A 47 -16.48 4.02 -19.28
N THR A 48 -15.89 2.96 -19.80
CA THR A 48 -16.27 1.56 -19.53
C THR A 48 -15.48 0.93 -18.38
N GLY A 49 -14.39 1.56 -17.95
CA GLY A 49 -13.62 1.15 -16.77
C GLY A 49 -14.41 1.23 -15.48
N THR A 50 -14.00 0.46 -14.47
CA THR A 50 -14.60 0.54 -13.12
C THR A 50 -13.65 1.22 -12.14
N LEU A 51 -14.13 2.27 -11.50
CA LEU A 51 -13.47 2.98 -10.41
C LEU A 51 -14.54 3.34 -9.36
N THR A 52 -14.42 2.77 -8.17
CA THR A 52 -15.36 2.93 -7.05
C THR A 52 -14.85 3.97 -6.07
N LEU A 53 -15.74 4.52 -5.23
CA LEU A 53 -15.32 5.41 -4.12
C LEU A 53 -14.34 4.73 -3.15
N SER A 54 -14.45 3.40 -2.98
CA SER A 54 -13.52 2.66 -2.14
C SER A 54 -12.12 2.66 -2.75
N GLU A 55 -12.00 2.39 -4.05
CA GLU A 55 -10.70 2.44 -4.73
C GLU A 55 -10.12 3.85 -4.72
N ILE A 56 -10.93 4.89 -4.89
CA ILE A 56 -10.47 6.29 -4.81
C ILE A 56 -9.96 6.61 -3.40
N LYS A 57 -10.68 6.16 -2.36
CA LYS A 57 -10.23 6.29 -0.98
C LYS A 57 -8.88 5.59 -0.76
N ASP A 58 -8.69 4.39 -1.30
CA ASP A 58 -7.42 3.66 -1.21
C ASP A 58 -6.28 4.39 -1.94
N LEU A 59 -6.57 4.99 -3.10
CA LEU A 59 -5.61 5.85 -3.82
C LEU A 59 -5.21 7.08 -3.00
N VAL A 60 -6.17 7.71 -2.31
CA VAL A 60 -5.91 8.84 -1.41
C VAL A 60 -4.96 8.41 -0.29
N ILE A 61 -5.24 7.29 0.38
CA ILE A 61 -4.38 6.76 1.44
C ILE A 61 -2.97 6.48 0.91
N LYS A 62 -2.87 5.84 -0.26
CA LYS A 62 -1.58 5.49 -0.87
C LYS A 62 -0.78 6.73 -1.30
N TYR A 63 -1.45 7.76 -1.81
CA TYR A 63 -0.80 8.96 -2.34
C TYR A 63 -0.31 9.91 -1.23
N THR A 64 -0.97 9.91 -0.08
CA THR A 64 -0.63 10.83 1.00
C THR A 64 0.58 10.39 1.84
N ASP A 65 1.22 9.27 1.48
CA ASP A 65 2.48 8.73 2.04
C ASP A 65 2.54 8.70 3.57
N PHE A 66 1.40 8.45 4.22
CA PHE A 66 1.35 8.31 5.67
C PHE A 66 1.62 6.89 6.11
N ASN A 67 2.81 6.40 5.79
CA ASN A 67 3.25 5.10 6.27
C ASN A 67 3.19 5.09 7.81
N ASN A 68 2.46 4.13 8.36
CA ASN A 68 2.36 3.80 9.80
C ASN A 68 1.45 4.67 10.68
N ILE A 69 0.52 5.44 10.11
CA ILE A 69 -0.38 6.29 10.91
C ILE A 69 -1.85 5.93 10.63
N GLU A 70 -2.65 5.85 11.69
CA GLU A 70 -4.09 5.63 11.60
C GLU A 70 -4.82 6.95 11.31
N PHE A 71 -5.73 6.94 10.33
CA PHE A 71 -6.54 8.10 9.95
C PHE A 71 -8.02 7.76 9.96
N GLY A 72 -8.81 8.72 10.43
CA GLY A 72 -10.20 8.83 10.07
C GLY A 72 -10.30 9.46 8.68
N ILE A 73 -11.08 8.86 7.79
CA ILE A 73 -11.31 9.41 6.44
C ILE A 73 -12.80 9.55 6.25
N GLU A 74 -13.23 10.79 6.02
CA GLU A 74 -14.62 11.16 5.84
C GLU A 74 -14.82 11.78 4.45
N LEU A 75 -15.87 11.36 3.75
CA LEU A 75 -16.24 11.93 2.46
C LEU A 75 -16.98 13.25 2.69
N LEU A 76 -16.45 14.36 2.17
CA LEU A 76 -17.07 15.69 2.26
C LEU A 76 -17.89 16.04 1.01
N LYS A 77 -17.40 15.65 -0.17
CA LYS A 77 -18.03 15.95 -1.47
C LYS A 77 -17.85 14.76 -2.41
N ASP A 78 -18.92 14.41 -3.11
CA ASP A 78 -18.92 13.42 -4.18
C ASP A 78 -19.84 13.88 -5.30
N THR A 79 -19.26 14.32 -6.42
CA THR A 79 -20.02 14.57 -7.65
C THR A 79 -19.79 13.48 -8.69
N TYR A 80 -19.14 12.37 -8.31
CA TYR A 80 -18.70 11.31 -9.20
C TYR A 80 -19.66 10.11 -9.22
N THR A 81 -20.15 9.62 -8.08
CA THR A 81 -20.89 8.33 -8.00
C THR A 81 -22.11 8.27 -8.92
N GLY A 82 -22.83 9.39 -9.09
CA GLY A 82 -23.98 9.47 -10.00
C GLY A 82 -23.62 9.62 -11.49
N ASN A 83 -22.37 9.98 -11.79
CA ASN A 83 -21.91 10.35 -13.13
C ASN A 83 -20.73 9.50 -13.61
N GLY A 84 -20.40 8.40 -12.91
CA GLY A 84 -19.16 7.66 -13.14
C GLY A 84 -19.01 7.07 -14.55
N THR A 85 -20.07 7.04 -15.35
CA THR A 85 -20.08 6.60 -16.75
C THR A 85 -20.31 7.72 -17.77
N GLU A 86 -20.56 8.94 -17.30
CA GLU A 86 -20.74 10.12 -18.13
C GLU A 86 -19.40 10.81 -18.38
N LEU A 87 -19.20 11.39 -19.56
CA LEU A 87 -17.97 12.11 -19.86
C LEU A 87 -17.98 13.44 -19.13
N GLY A 88 -16.89 13.77 -18.44
CA GLY A 88 -16.81 15.00 -17.66
C GLY A 88 -15.70 14.98 -16.61
N GLU A 89 -15.66 16.05 -15.82
CA GLU A 89 -14.79 16.19 -14.66
C GLU A 89 -15.66 16.26 -13.41
N TYR A 90 -15.31 15.45 -12.41
CA TYR A 90 -16.07 15.31 -11.18
C TYR A 90 -15.14 15.45 -9.99
N ASP A 91 -15.58 16.18 -8.98
CA ASP A 91 -14.80 16.39 -7.75
C ASP A 91 -15.18 15.36 -6.69
N ILE A 92 -14.17 14.85 -6.02
CA ILE A 92 -14.31 14.09 -4.79
C ILE A 92 -13.42 14.74 -3.74
N THR A 93 -14.00 15.04 -2.58
CA THR A 93 -13.28 15.68 -1.49
C THR A 93 -13.39 14.84 -0.24
N TYR A 94 -12.26 14.52 0.38
CA TYR A 94 -12.17 13.83 1.66
C TYR A 94 -11.60 14.75 2.73
N SER A 95 -12.06 14.56 3.97
CA SER A 95 -11.40 15.02 5.19
C SER A 95 -10.58 13.87 5.75
N LEU A 96 -9.29 14.10 5.95
CA LEU A 96 -8.37 13.16 6.57
C LEU A 96 -8.05 13.70 7.97
N LYS A 97 -8.50 12.97 8.98
CA LYS A 97 -8.26 13.27 10.39
C LYS A 97 -7.20 12.35 10.93
N TYR A 98 -6.06 12.90 11.33
CA TYR A 98 -5.00 12.17 12.02
C TYR A 98 -5.49 11.68 13.39
N LEU A 99 -5.29 10.40 13.70
CA LEU A 99 -5.74 9.77 14.96
C LEU A 99 -4.59 9.39 15.92
N GLY A 100 -3.42 10.01 15.81
CA GLY A 100 -2.32 9.76 16.75
C GLY A 100 -2.42 10.51 18.06
N ASP A 101 -1.57 10.11 19.02
CA ASP A 101 -1.84 10.20 20.46
C ASP A 101 -2.02 11.60 21.07
N ASN A 102 -1.65 12.71 20.41
CA ASN A 102 -1.72 14.04 21.04
C ASN A 102 -2.07 15.22 20.11
N TYR A 103 -2.32 14.99 18.82
CA TYR A 103 -2.62 16.08 17.88
C TYR A 103 -3.73 15.66 16.93
N THR A 104 -4.87 16.35 16.97
CA THR A 104 -5.90 16.20 15.93
C THR A 104 -5.65 17.24 14.85
N GLN A 105 -5.08 16.83 13.73
CA GLN A 105 -5.02 17.65 12.52
C GLN A 105 -5.97 17.07 11.48
N SER A 106 -6.77 17.93 10.86
CA SER A 106 -7.60 17.58 9.71
C SER A 106 -7.04 18.25 8.47
N THR A 107 -6.91 17.48 7.39
CA THR A 107 -6.61 18.01 6.06
C THR A 107 -7.72 17.65 5.10
N ILE A 108 -8.07 18.59 4.24
CA ILE A 108 -8.97 18.37 3.11
C ILE A 108 -8.15 17.98 1.89
N VAL A 109 -8.49 16.85 1.27
CA VAL A 109 -7.91 16.38 0.02
C VAL A 109 -8.99 16.37 -1.05
N SER A 110 -8.78 17.12 -2.12
CA SER A 110 -9.66 17.14 -3.29
C SER A 110 -8.99 16.44 -4.46
N LEU A 111 -9.72 15.51 -5.07
CA LEU A 111 -9.32 14.81 -6.29
C LEU A 111 -10.33 15.13 -7.39
N LYS A 112 -9.82 15.19 -8.61
CA LYS A 112 -10.65 15.32 -9.80
C LYS A 112 -10.67 14.00 -10.56
N VAL A 113 -11.84 13.44 -10.82
CA VAL A 113 -12.03 12.29 -11.71
C VAL A 113 -12.45 12.81 -13.07
N LYS A 114 -11.56 12.69 -14.06
CA LYS A 114 -11.83 13.02 -15.47
C LYS A 114 -12.25 11.75 -16.19
N VAL A 115 -13.54 11.60 -16.44
CA VAL A 115 -14.07 10.49 -17.24
C VAL A 115 -13.93 10.84 -18.71
N VAL A 116 -13.08 10.09 -19.41
CA VAL A 116 -12.76 10.33 -20.81
C VAL A 116 -13.32 9.24 -21.72
N LYS A 117 -13.18 9.44 -23.03
CA LYS A 117 -13.52 8.43 -24.02
C LYS A 117 -12.81 7.12 -23.71
N GLU A 118 -13.46 6.02 -24.08
CA GLU A 118 -13.01 4.67 -23.78
C GLU A 118 -11.54 4.43 -24.16
N PHE A 119 -10.81 3.87 -23.20
CA PHE A 119 -9.50 3.27 -23.34
C PHE A 119 -9.49 1.94 -22.56
N ALA A 120 -8.51 1.08 -22.84
CA ALA A 120 -8.53 -0.32 -22.41
C ALA A 120 -8.31 -0.53 -20.90
N ALA A 121 -7.49 0.30 -20.25
CA ALA A 121 -7.34 0.28 -18.80
C ALA A 121 -8.60 0.82 -18.09
N ASP A 122 -8.77 0.47 -16.81
CA ASP A 122 -9.89 0.98 -16.02
C ASP A 122 -9.70 2.47 -15.70
N TYR A 123 -8.51 2.83 -15.21
CA TYR A 123 -8.14 4.21 -14.91
C TYR A 123 -6.62 4.41 -14.86
N TYR A 124 -6.21 5.66 -14.94
CA TYR A 124 -4.83 6.12 -14.80
C TYR A 124 -4.73 7.17 -13.70
N PHE A 125 -3.71 7.06 -12.86
CA PHE A 125 -3.46 7.98 -11.75
C PHE A 125 -1.98 8.06 -11.43
N ASN A 126 -1.42 9.28 -11.49
CA ASN A 126 -0.05 9.57 -11.05
C ASN A 126 1.03 8.60 -11.60
N GLY A 127 1.03 8.35 -12.90
CA GLY A 127 2.00 7.44 -13.55
C GLY A 127 1.69 5.95 -13.40
N TRP A 128 0.55 5.61 -12.79
CA TRP A 128 0.06 4.23 -12.66
C TRP A 128 -1.15 3.99 -13.55
N ILE A 129 -1.11 2.90 -14.29
CA ILE A 129 -2.21 2.36 -15.08
C ILE A 129 -2.83 1.23 -14.27
N TYR A 130 -4.12 1.34 -13.98
CA TYR A 130 -4.86 0.33 -13.24
C TYR A 130 -5.81 -0.37 -14.20
N THR A 131 -5.73 -1.69 -14.25
CA THR A 131 -6.50 -2.50 -15.20
C THR A 131 -6.84 -3.86 -14.61
N ARG A 132 -8.03 -4.38 -14.87
CA ARG A 132 -8.42 -5.75 -14.53
C ARG A 132 -7.98 -6.78 -15.57
N ASN A 133 -7.64 -6.32 -16.78
CA ASN A 133 -7.21 -7.16 -17.89
C ASN A 133 -5.78 -6.81 -18.31
N ALA A 134 -5.04 -7.80 -18.83
CA ALA A 134 -3.77 -7.52 -19.50
C ALA A 134 -3.98 -6.57 -20.69
N LEU A 135 -2.99 -5.70 -20.93
CA LEU A 135 -2.99 -4.75 -22.03
C LEU A 135 -1.93 -5.15 -23.04
N ASN A 136 -2.29 -5.23 -24.32
CA ASN A 136 -1.32 -5.32 -25.40
C ASN A 136 -0.68 -3.94 -25.70
N LYS A 137 0.32 -3.90 -26.59
CA LYS A 137 1.03 -2.65 -26.97
C LYS A 137 0.08 -1.54 -27.46
N GLU A 138 -0.90 -1.88 -28.30
CA GLU A 138 -1.84 -0.92 -28.87
C GLU A 138 -2.76 -0.33 -27.80
N GLN A 139 -3.28 -1.17 -26.91
CA GLN A 139 -4.12 -0.80 -25.78
C GLN A 139 -3.36 0.08 -24.76
N LEU A 140 -2.10 -0.25 -24.49
CA LEU A 140 -1.23 0.56 -23.64
C LEU A 140 -0.96 1.93 -24.24
N LEU A 141 -0.59 1.99 -25.54
CA LEU A 141 -0.39 3.25 -26.26
C LEU A 141 -1.65 4.12 -26.22
N ASN A 142 -2.81 3.53 -26.54
CA ASN A 142 -4.09 4.21 -26.51
C ASN A 142 -4.41 4.78 -25.12
N THR A 143 -4.17 4.00 -24.06
CA THR A 143 -4.35 4.45 -22.67
C THR A 143 -3.48 5.67 -22.37
N LEU A 144 -2.18 5.61 -22.68
CA LEU A 144 -1.24 6.72 -22.43
C LEU A 144 -1.62 7.99 -23.21
N GLN A 145 -2.08 7.87 -24.46
CA GLN A 145 -2.54 9.01 -25.26
C GLN A 145 -3.83 9.63 -24.72
N LYS A 146 -4.82 8.81 -24.32
CA LYS A 146 -6.10 9.29 -23.77
C LYS A 146 -5.96 9.93 -22.40
N CYS A 147 -4.96 9.51 -21.64
CA CYS A 147 -4.62 10.09 -20.34
C CYS A 147 -3.65 11.27 -20.44
N GLU A 148 -3.41 11.79 -21.65
CA GLU A 148 -2.56 12.96 -21.91
C GLU A 148 -1.11 12.78 -21.39
N VAL A 149 -0.64 11.53 -21.22
CA VAL A 149 0.73 11.19 -20.80
C VAL A 149 1.70 11.34 -21.96
N ILE A 150 1.24 10.98 -23.16
CA ILE A 150 1.97 11.15 -24.41
C ILE A 150 1.08 11.86 -25.44
N PRO A 151 1.66 12.56 -26.44
CA PRO A 151 0.89 13.24 -27.46
C PRO A 151 -0.01 12.28 -28.26
N ASN A 152 -1.24 12.73 -28.53
CA ASN A 152 -2.19 12.03 -29.40
C ASN A 152 -1.92 12.35 -30.88
N VAL A 153 -0.77 11.90 -31.38
CA VAL A 153 -0.36 11.97 -32.80
C VAL A 153 0.20 10.62 -33.24
N ASP A 154 0.47 10.46 -34.52
CA ASP A 154 1.19 9.28 -35.02
C ASP A 154 2.62 9.27 -34.49
N LEU A 155 2.93 8.24 -33.69
CA LEU A 155 4.22 8.06 -33.03
C LEU A 155 4.83 6.72 -33.45
N ASN A 156 6.13 6.72 -33.70
CA ASN A 156 6.90 5.48 -33.62
C ASN A 156 7.27 5.26 -32.15
N ILE A 157 6.67 4.27 -31.50
CA ILE A 157 6.87 3.99 -30.08
C ILE A 157 7.54 2.62 -29.88
N ILE A 158 8.52 2.59 -28.98
CA ILE A 158 9.19 1.37 -28.56
C ILE A 158 8.91 1.20 -27.07
N PHE A 159 8.22 0.10 -26.73
CA PHE A 159 8.02 -0.31 -25.34
C PHE A 159 9.09 -1.30 -24.92
N THR A 160 9.68 -1.08 -23.76
CA THR A 160 10.62 -2.01 -23.12
C THR A 160 10.11 -2.35 -21.72
N SER A 161 10.01 -3.63 -21.40
CA SER A 161 9.52 -4.12 -20.11
C SER A 161 10.51 -5.12 -19.53
N GLN A 162 10.73 -5.05 -18.21
CA GLN A 162 11.64 -5.98 -17.53
C GLN A 162 10.97 -7.30 -17.15
N TYR A 163 9.64 -7.34 -17.06
CA TYR A 163 8.92 -8.41 -16.33
C TYR A 163 7.75 -9.02 -17.09
N PHE A 164 7.44 -8.57 -18.30
CA PHE A 164 6.32 -9.10 -19.08
C PHE A 164 6.47 -8.77 -20.56
N ASP A 165 6.08 -9.68 -21.44
CA ASP A 165 6.03 -9.36 -22.87
C ASP A 165 4.68 -8.70 -23.19
N LEU A 166 4.74 -7.59 -23.92
CA LEU A 166 3.55 -6.90 -24.42
C LEU A 166 3.06 -7.48 -25.75
N THR A 167 3.80 -8.42 -26.36
CA THR A 167 3.43 -9.05 -27.64
C THR A 167 2.55 -10.28 -27.49
N ASP A 168 2.65 -11.00 -26.38
CA ASP A 168 1.87 -12.21 -26.16
C ASP A 168 0.70 -11.89 -25.21
N GLU A 169 -0.51 -12.33 -25.58
CA GLU A 169 -1.69 -12.35 -24.70
C GLU A 169 -1.54 -13.32 -23.52
N GLU A 170 -0.31 -13.64 -23.11
CA GLU A 170 -0.08 -14.41 -21.90
C GLU A 170 -0.83 -13.74 -20.76
N LYS A 171 -1.61 -14.56 -20.04
CA LYS A 171 -2.42 -14.12 -18.91
C LYS A 171 -1.49 -13.58 -17.84
N LEU A 172 -1.23 -12.27 -17.89
CA LEU A 172 -0.47 -11.61 -16.84
C LEU A 172 -1.18 -11.87 -15.52
N ASN A 173 -0.40 -12.38 -14.57
CA ASN A 173 -0.88 -12.60 -13.23
C ASN A 173 -1.15 -11.26 -12.55
N LYS A 174 -1.88 -11.31 -11.44
CA LYS A 174 -2.08 -10.16 -10.56
C LYS A 174 -0.71 -9.63 -10.12
N GLY A 175 -0.54 -8.31 -10.12
CA GLY A 175 0.71 -7.72 -9.68
C GLY A 175 1.00 -6.35 -10.25
N VAL A 176 2.17 -5.84 -9.86
CA VAL A 176 2.72 -4.57 -10.35
C VAL A 176 3.82 -4.86 -11.35
N TYR A 177 3.69 -4.26 -12.52
CA TYR A 177 4.62 -4.37 -13.62
C TYR A 177 5.23 -3.02 -13.96
N TYR A 178 6.48 -3.05 -14.40
CA TYR A 178 7.27 -1.87 -14.73
C TYR A 178 7.75 -1.94 -16.16
N GLY A 179 7.71 -0.81 -16.84
CA GLY A 179 8.29 -0.66 -18.17
C GLY A 179 8.66 0.78 -18.46
N SER A 180 9.34 0.95 -19.58
CA SER A 180 9.66 2.22 -20.18
C SER A 180 9.16 2.27 -21.61
N TYR A 181 9.02 3.49 -22.10
CA TYR A 181 8.73 3.77 -23.49
C TYR A 181 9.65 4.86 -23.99
N SER A 182 9.99 4.79 -25.26
CA SER A 182 10.56 5.89 -26.02
C SER A 182 9.69 6.12 -27.25
N TYR A 183 9.46 7.37 -27.60
CA TYR A 183 8.75 7.70 -28.84
C TYR A 183 9.46 8.79 -29.62
N SER A 184 9.24 8.79 -30.93
CA SER A 184 9.61 9.89 -31.83
C SER A 184 8.43 10.26 -32.73
N SER A 185 8.15 11.55 -32.87
CA SER A 185 7.17 12.09 -33.80
C SER A 185 7.81 12.38 -35.17
N THR A 186 6.96 12.45 -36.20
CA THR A 186 7.37 12.89 -37.55
C THR A 186 7.82 14.35 -37.60
N THR A 187 7.43 15.15 -36.61
CA THR A 187 7.84 16.55 -36.44
C THR A 187 9.16 16.72 -35.68
N GLY A 188 9.83 15.61 -35.32
CA GLY A 188 11.15 15.62 -34.69
C GLY A 188 11.15 15.70 -33.16
N TYR A 189 9.99 15.58 -32.51
CA TYR A 189 9.93 15.49 -31.05
C TYR A 189 10.19 14.06 -30.62
N SER A 190 11.07 13.88 -29.64
CA SER A 190 11.26 12.59 -28.97
C SER A 190 11.19 12.75 -27.47
N ALA A 191 10.65 11.75 -26.80
CA ALA A 191 10.71 11.67 -25.35
C ALA A 191 10.82 10.21 -24.90
N GLU A 192 11.29 10.07 -23.67
CA GLU A 192 11.33 8.80 -22.96
C GLU A 192 10.51 8.94 -21.68
N GLY A 193 9.92 7.84 -21.23
CA GLY A 193 9.17 7.81 -20.00
C GLY A 193 9.11 6.42 -19.40
N VAL A 194 8.61 6.37 -18.17
CA VAL A 194 8.37 5.12 -17.44
C VAL A 194 6.88 5.00 -17.16
N PHE A 195 6.37 3.77 -17.16
CA PHE A 195 5.00 3.49 -16.76
C PHE A 195 4.97 2.34 -15.74
N ARG A 196 3.90 2.32 -14.94
CA ARG A 196 3.62 1.25 -13.98
C ARG A 196 2.24 0.72 -14.28
N ILE A 197 2.09 -0.59 -14.40
CA ILE A 197 0.79 -1.25 -14.58
C ILE A 197 0.48 -2.03 -13.31
N ASN A 198 -0.68 -1.76 -12.71
CA ASN A 198 -1.23 -2.53 -11.61
C ASN A 198 -2.42 -3.35 -12.12
N ILE A 199 -2.24 -4.66 -12.21
CA ILE A 199 -3.30 -5.57 -12.60
C ILE A 199 -4.16 -5.85 -11.37
N LEU A 200 -5.34 -5.23 -11.34
CA LEU A 200 -6.33 -5.31 -10.27
C LEU A 200 -6.99 -6.68 -10.24
N ASP A 201 -7.48 -7.07 -9.07
CA ASP A 201 -8.41 -8.16 -8.95
C ASP A 201 -9.67 -7.85 -9.80
N GLY A 202 -9.91 -8.66 -10.84
CA GLY A 202 -11.23 -8.73 -11.44
C GLY A 202 -12.25 -8.94 -10.32
N LEU A 203 -13.39 -8.24 -10.40
CA LEU A 203 -14.40 -8.02 -9.36
C LEU A 203 -15.10 -9.28 -8.74
N ASN A 204 -14.46 -10.46 -8.77
CA ASN A 204 -15.02 -11.71 -8.27
C ASN A 204 -14.03 -12.61 -7.50
N SER A 205 -12.89 -12.11 -7.04
CA SER A 205 -12.20 -12.80 -5.94
C SER A 205 -12.56 -12.11 -4.64
N ASP A 206 -13.31 -12.81 -3.79
CA ASP A 206 -13.40 -12.53 -2.36
C ASP A 206 -11.99 -12.25 -1.84
N ILE A 207 -11.64 -10.96 -1.72
CA ILE A 207 -10.39 -10.55 -1.13
C ILE A 207 -10.60 -10.82 0.36
N ASN A 208 -10.25 -12.04 0.78
CA ASN A 208 -10.01 -12.32 2.19
C ASN A 208 -8.92 -11.35 2.60
N TYR A 209 -9.34 -10.22 3.18
CA TYR A 209 -8.47 -9.27 3.83
C TYR A 209 -7.76 -10.07 4.92
N VAL A 210 -6.56 -10.56 4.64
CA VAL A 210 -5.73 -11.20 5.65
C VAL A 210 -5.35 -10.07 6.57
N LYS A 211 -6.12 -9.93 7.65
CA LYS A 211 -5.89 -8.93 8.69
C LYS A 211 -4.40 -9.00 9.02
N PRO A 212 -3.66 -7.87 8.98
CA PRO A 212 -2.23 -7.88 9.24
C PRO A 212 -1.99 -8.57 10.57
N ILE A 213 -1.09 -9.56 10.55
CA ILE A 213 -0.75 -10.33 11.73
C ILE A 213 -0.20 -9.33 12.76
N ASN A 214 -0.92 -9.17 13.86
CA ASN A 214 -0.47 -8.30 14.95
C ASN A 214 0.71 -8.99 15.66
N TYR A 215 1.93 -8.69 15.20
CA TYR A 215 3.15 -9.25 15.77
C TYR A 215 3.29 -8.95 17.26
N GLY A 216 2.75 -7.82 17.75
CA GLY A 216 2.72 -7.49 19.18
C GLY A 216 1.90 -8.50 20.00
N LEU A 217 0.73 -8.93 19.50
CA LEU A 217 -0.09 -9.96 20.13
C LEU A 217 0.64 -11.31 20.17
N ILE A 218 1.30 -11.69 19.08
CA ILE A 218 2.05 -12.96 19.00
C ILE A 218 3.21 -12.96 20.00
N ILE A 219 4.01 -11.89 20.02
CA ILE A 219 5.12 -11.73 20.96
C ILE A 219 4.60 -11.77 22.41
N GLY A 220 3.49 -11.08 22.69
CA GLY A 220 2.86 -11.10 24.01
C GLY A 220 2.45 -12.51 24.46
N ILE A 221 1.86 -13.30 23.57
CA ILE A 221 1.50 -14.70 23.85
C ILE A 221 2.74 -15.55 24.13
N ILE A 222 3.80 -15.40 23.34
CA ILE A 222 5.05 -16.14 23.52
C ILE A 222 5.67 -15.85 24.90
N VAL A 223 5.75 -14.56 25.28
CA VAL A 223 6.29 -14.14 26.59
C VAL A 223 5.44 -14.68 27.73
N ALA A 224 4.11 -14.65 27.60
CA ALA A 224 3.20 -15.18 28.62
C ALA A 224 3.39 -16.69 28.83
N VAL A 225 3.51 -17.47 27.75
CA VAL A 225 3.74 -18.93 27.82
C VAL A 225 5.07 -19.26 28.52
N ILE A 226 6.15 -18.54 28.17
CA ILE A 226 7.47 -18.74 28.80
C ILE A 226 7.41 -18.43 30.30
N THR A 227 6.72 -17.35 30.68
CA THR A 227 6.60 -16.92 32.08
C THR A 227 5.85 -17.95 32.92
N ILE A 228 4.73 -18.49 32.39
CA ILE A 228 3.95 -19.53 33.05
C ILE A 228 4.80 -20.81 33.22
N ALA A 229 5.49 -21.24 32.17
CA ALA A 229 6.34 -22.42 32.22
C ALA A 229 7.45 -22.30 33.29
N ALA A 230 8.11 -21.14 33.36
CA ALA A 230 9.11 -20.85 34.38
C ALA A 230 8.52 -20.90 35.80
N GLY A 231 7.34 -20.30 36.00
CA GLY A 231 6.62 -20.33 37.28
C GLY A 231 6.29 -21.75 37.76
N VAL A 232 5.81 -22.61 36.86
CA VAL A 232 5.50 -24.02 37.16
C VAL A 232 6.76 -24.78 37.58
N VAL A 233 7.87 -24.60 36.87
CA VAL A 233 9.14 -25.26 37.20
C VAL A 233 9.62 -24.82 38.59
N ILE A 234 9.57 -23.53 38.90
CA ILE A 234 9.94 -23.00 40.21
C ILE A 234 9.06 -23.59 41.32
N ALA A 235 7.73 -23.66 41.11
CA ALA A 235 6.80 -24.24 42.07
C ALA A 235 7.09 -25.72 42.37
N ILE A 236 7.42 -26.51 41.33
CA ILE A 236 7.82 -27.92 41.48
C ILE A 236 9.10 -28.03 42.32
N PHE A 237 10.10 -27.19 42.07
CA PHE A 237 11.34 -27.19 42.84
C PHE A 237 11.11 -26.78 44.30
N MET A 238 10.27 -25.76 44.55
CA MET A 238 9.92 -25.34 45.90
C MET A 238 9.19 -26.44 46.67
N LYS A 239 8.21 -27.11 46.03
CA LYS A 239 7.49 -28.24 46.63
C LYS A 239 8.44 -29.37 47.02
N ARG A 240 9.31 -29.80 46.09
CA ARG A 240 10.31 -30.84 46.37
C ARG A 240 11.22 -30.45 47.54
N LYS A 241 11.69 -29.20 47.59
CA LYS A 241 12.54 -28.71 48.68
C LYS A 241 11.83 -28.73 50.04
N LEU A 242 10.53 -28.44 50.07
CA LEU A 242 9.71 -28.52 51.29
C LEU A 242 9.54 -29.97 51.75
N ASP A 243 9.29 -30.90 50.83
CA ASP A 243 9.13 -32.32 51.16
C ASP A 243 10.44 -32.92 51.71
N TYR A 244 11.59 -32.53 51.15
CA TYR A 244 12.91 -32.93 51.68
C TYR A 244 13.20 -32.43 53.10
N LYS A 245 12.62 -31.31 53.54
CA LYS A 245 12.83 -30.79 54.89
C LYS A 245 11.99 -31.50 55.96
N LYS A 246 11.00 -32.29 55.55
CA LYS A 246 10.11 -33.04 56.45
C LYS A 246 10.62 -34.46 56.73
N GLN A 247 11.65 -34.89 56.02
CA GLN A 247 12.37 -36.15 56.24
C GLN A 247 13.61 -35.89 57.11
#